data_AF-A0A2D6HHQ5-F1
#
_entry.id   AF-A0A2D6HHQ5-F1
#
_cell.length_a   1.000
_cell.length_b   1.000
_cell.length_c   1.000
_cell.angle_alpha   90.00
_cell.angle_beta   90.00
_cell.angle_gamma   90.00
#
_symmetry.space_group_name_H-M   'P 1'
#
loop_
_entity.id
_entity.type
_entity.pdbx_description
1 polymer ?
#
loop_
_entity_poly.entity_id
_entity_poly.type
_entity_poly.pdbx_seq_one_letter_code
_entity_poly.pdbx_strand_id
1 'polypeptide(L)'
;MTAFFEIETQRHPDNLDALAELGQLYTRLGRWENGLGVDRRLVRLVPHNPTVHYNLACSLALLGRRDDALDALERSVELGYDDFEFLLGDPDLASLRDEVRFRGLVRLLQVDPS
;
A
#
# COMPACT_ATOMS: atom_id res chain seq x y z
N MET A 1 17.13 -12.99 -5.33
CA MET A 1 15.92 -12.62 -6.10
C MET A 1 15.73 -11.10 -6.14
N THR A 2 15.84 -10.36 -5.03
CA THR A 2 15.72 -8.88 -5.02
C THR A 2 16.63 -8.17 -6.02
N ALA A 3 17.92 -8.54 -6.09
CA ALA A 3 18.88 -7.92 -7.02
C ALA A 3 18.46 -8.01 -8.51
N PHE A 4 17.75 -9.07 -8.91
CA PHE A 4 17.23 -9.20 -10.27
C PHE A 4 16.18 -8.12 -10.56
N PHE A 5 15.22 -7.95 -9.65
CA PHE A 5 14.17 -6.94 -9.79
C PHE A 5 14.69 -5.50 -9.59
N GLU A 6 15.72 -5.30 -8.75
CA GLU A 6 16.40 -4.00 -8.65
C GLU A 6 17.02 -3.59 -9.98
N ILE A 7 17.72 -4.50 -10.66
CA ILE A 7 18.29 -4.25 -12.00
C ILE A 7 17.18 -4.06 -13.03
N GLU A 8 16.14 -4.90 -13.01
CA GLU A 8 15.05 -4.82 -13.97
C GLU A 8 14.32 -3.47 -13.89
N THR A 9 13.99 -3.02 -12.69
CA THR A 9 13.29 -1.73 -12.47
C THR A 9 14.17 -0.49 -12.69
N GLN A 10 15.49 -0.67 -12.82
CA GLN A 10 16.41 0.36 -13.31
C GLN A 10 16.42 0.43 -14.84
N ARG A 11 16.41 -0.73 -15.52
CA ARG A 11 16.42 -0.82 -16.98
C ARG A 11 15.07 -0.49 -17.61
N HIS A 12 14.00 -0.94 -16.95
CA HIS A 12 12.62 -0.81 -17.37
C HIS A 12 11.84 -0.10 -16.26
N PRO A 13 11.95 1.24 -16.21
CA PRO A 13 11.54 2.03 -15.06
C PRO A 13 10.02 2.09 -14.80
N ASP A 14 9.25 1.64 -15.77
CA ASP A 14 7.80 1.62 -15.86
C ASP A 14 7.23 0.19 -15.91
N ASN A 15 8.09 -0.84 -15.77
CA ASN A 15 7.64 -2.22 -15.65
C ASN A 15 6.91 -2.43 -14.31
N LEU A 16 5.57 -2.30 -14.36
CA LEU A 16 4.71 -2.33 -13.19
C LEU A 16 4.78 -3.67 -12.44
N ASP A 17 4.87 -4.78 -13.17
CA ASP A 17 4.95 -6.12 -12.58
C ASP A 17 6.26 -6.29 -11.81
N ALA A 18 7.39 -5.88 -12.42
CA ALA A 18 8.69 -5.94 -11.75
C ALA A 18 8.74 -5.01 -10.52
N LEU A 19 8.09 -3.86 -10.57
CA LEU A 19 7.96 -2.96 -9.42
C LEU A 19 7.10 -3.59 -8.32
N ALA A 20 5.95 -4.18 -8.65
CA ALA A 20 5.09 -4.82 -7.67
C ALA A 20 5.81 -5.98 -6.95
N GLU A 21 6.51 -6.83 -7.70
CA GLU A 21 7.33 -7.92 -7.14
C GLU A 21 8.47 -7.39 -6.25
N LEU A 22 9.13 -6.30 -6.66
CA LEU A 22 10.18 -5.69 -5.87
C LEU A 22 9.66 -5.13 -4.54
N GLY A 23 8.50 -4.45 -4.58
CA GLY A 23 7.84 -3.92 -3.38
C GLY A 23 7.52 -5.03 -2.38
N GLN A 24 6.85 -6.10 -2.84
CA GLN A 24 6.54 -7.26 -2.00
C GLN A 24 7.80 -7.93 -1.42
N LEU A 25 8.87 -8.04 -2.21
CA LEU A 25 10.14 -8.57 -1.73
C LEU A 25 10.76 -7.69 -0.64
N TYR A 26 10.71 -6.37 -0.77
CA TYR A 26 11.20 -5.47 0.27
C TYR A 26 10.39 -5.57 1.55
N THR A 27 9.05 -5.63 1.47
CA THR A 27 8.18 -5.81 2.63
C THR A 27 8.50 -7.11 3.37
N ARG A 28 8.57 -8.25 2.66
CA ARG A 28 8.93 -9.55 3.26
C ARG A 28 10.31 -9.59 3.89
N LEU A 29 11.24 -8.77 3.40
CA LEU A 29 12.60 -8.66 3.93
C LEU A 29 12.75 -7.63 5.06
N GLY A 30 11.66 -6.96 5.46
CA GLY A 30 11.70 -5.90 6.47
C GLY A 30 12.40 -4.62 6.00
N ARG A 31 12.59 -4.45 4.68
CA ARG A 31 13.26 -3.28 4.07
C ARG A 31 12.24 -2.22 3.68
N TRP A 32 11.46 -1.77 4.66
CA TRP A 32 10.25 -0.96 4.44
C TRP A 32 10.52 0.38 3.74
N GLU A 33 11.65 1.03 4.00
CA GLU A 33 12.03 2.28 3.32
C GLU A 33 12.25 2.09 1.82
N ASN A 34 12.80 0.94 1.42
CA ASN A 34 12.96 0.62 0.01
C ASN A 34 11.60 0.28 -0.63
N GLY A 35 10.75 -0.47 0.09
CA GLY A 35 9.37 -0.75 -0.32
C GLY A 35 8.59 0.54 -0.56
N LEU A 36 8.63 1.48 0.38
CA LEU A 36 8.04 2.81 0.26
C LEU A 36 8.53 3.56 -0.99
N GLY A 37 9.82 3.44 -1.32
CA GLY A 37 10.37 4.03 -2.54
C GLY A 37 9.72 3.48 -3.82
N VAL A 38 9.47 2.17 -3.84
CA VAL A 38 8.80 1.46 -4.93
C VAL A 38 7.31 1.83 -4.99
N ASP A 39 6.60 1.82 -3.87
CA ASP A 39 5.16 2.13 -3.84
C ASP A 39 4.89 3.57 -4.27
N ARG A 40 5.72 4.52 -3.83
CA ARG A 40 5.65 5.92 -4.30
C ARG A 40 5.84 6.03 -5.80
N ARG A 41 6.66 5.15 -6.40
CA ARG A 41 6.87 5.12 -7.85
C ARG A 41 5.67 4.52 -8.56
N LEU A 42 5.11 3.42 -8.05
CA LEU A 42 3.88 2.82 -8.57
C LEU A 42 2.71 3.82 -8.55
N VAL A 43 2.51 4.54 -7.44
CA VAL A 43 1.50 5.60 -7.34
C VAL A 43 1.70 6.71 -8.38
N ARG A 44 2.95 7.08 -8.72
CA ARG A 44 3.20 8.06 -9.79
C ARG A 44 2.88 7.52 -11.19
N LEU A 45 3.11 6.23 -11.43
CA LEU A 45 2.88 5.61 -12.74
C LEU A 45 1.40 5.29 -12.97
N VAL A 46 0.69 4.84 -11.94
CA VAL A 46 -0.72 4.46 -12.01
C VAL A 46 -1.54 5.12 -10.87
N PRO A 47 -1.69 6.46 -10.88
CA PRO A 47 -2.27 7.22 -9.77
C PRO A 47 -3.75 6.94 -9.49
N HIS A 48 -4.45 6.26 -10.41
CA HIS A 48 -5.86 5.89 -10.26
C HIS A 48 -6.05 4.41 -9.92
N ASN A 49 -4.97 3.64 -9.75
CA ASN A 49 -5.07 2.25 -9.33
C ASN A 49 -5.22 2.18 -7.80
N PRO A 50 -6.33 1.68 -7.25
CA PRO A 50 -6.54 1.62 -5.80
C PRO A 50 -5.46 0.78 -5.08
N THR A 51 -5.08 -0.37 -5.64
CA THR A 51 -4.13 -1.31 -5.04
C THR A 51 -2.76 -0.70 -4.77
N VAL A 52 -2.28 0.24 -5.61
CA VAL A 52 -0.97 0.88 -5.35
C VAL A 52 -1.03 1.89 -4.21
N HIS A 53 -2.18 2.52 -3.97
CA HIS A 53 -2.38 3.38 -2.80
C HIS A 53 -2.55 2.56 -1.52
N TYR A 54 -3.21 1.40 -1.61
CA TYR A 54 -3.25 0.42 -0.53
C TYR A 54 -1.83 -0.03 -0.11
N ASN A 55 -1.01 -0.48 -1.06
CA ASN A 55 0.36 -0.91 -0.78
C ASN A 55 1.21 0.25 -0.19
N LEU A 56 1.03 1.47 -0.70
CA LEU A 56 1.66 2.66 -0.13
C LEU A 56 1.24 2.88 1.33
N ALA A 57 -0.03 2.70 1.66
CA ALA A 57 -0.54 2.79 3.03
C ALA A 57 0.13 1.74 3.94
N CYS A 58 0.24 0.48 3.50
CA CYS A 58 0.94 -0.58 4.25
C CYS A 58 2.40 -0.22 4.53
N SER A 59 3.16 0.19 3.50
CA SER A 59 4.56 0.62 3.66
C SER A 59 4.71 1.80 4.63
N LEU A 60 3.80 2.79 4.59
CA LEU A 60 3.82 3.93 5.52
C LEU A 60 3.45 3.52 6.95
N ALA A 61 2.50 2.61 7.11
CA ALA A 61 2.07 2.10 8.42
C ALA A 61 3.17 1.30 9.11
N LEU A 62 3.89 0.44 8.36
CA LEU A 62 5.06 -0.29 8.83
C LEU A 62 6.20 0.63 9.29
N LEU A 63 6.35 1.79 8.64
CA LEU A 63 7.31 2.83 9.00
C LEU A 63 6.83 3.75 10.15
N GLY A 64 5.64 3.51 10.70
CA GLY A 64 5.05 4.32 11.77
C GLY A 64 4.58 5.71 11.31
N ARG A 65 4.52 5.96 10.00
CA ARG A 65 4.03 7.22 9.40
C ARG A 65 2.51 7.19 9.29
N ARG A 66 1.85 7.17 10.45
CA ARG A 66 0.41 6.88 10.57
C ARG A 66 -0.48 7.82 9.76
N ASP A 67 -0.25 9.14 9.84
CA ASP A 67 -1.08 10.12 9.12
C ASP A 67 -1.00 9.93 7.60
N ASP A 68 0.21 9.81 7.06
CA ASP A 68 0.42 9.58 5.63
C ASP A 68 -0.19 8.23 5.19
N ALA A 69 -0.11 7.21 6.05
CA ALA A 69 -0.69 5.90 5.77
C ALA A 69 -2.21 5.97 5.67
N LEU A 70 -2.86 6.71 6.58
CA LEU A 70 -4.30 6.94 6.55
C LEU A 70 -4.72 7.73 5.31
N ASP A 71 -3.96 8.76 4.92
CA ASP A 71 -4.23 9.52 3.68
C ASP A 71 -4.18 8.61 2.45
N ALA A 72 -3.17 7.73 2.36
CA ALA A 72 -3.05 6.76 1.27
C ALA A 72 -4.17 5.71 1.29
N LEU A 73 -4.56 5.23 2.48
CA LEU A 73 -5.61 4.24 2.65
C LEU A 73 -6.99 4.80 2.26
N GLU A 74 -7.31 6.02 2.70
CA GLU A 74 -8.52 6.73 2.30
C GLU A 74 -8.56 6.90 0.79
N ARG A 75 -7.43 7.30 0.18
CA ARG A 75 -7.34 7.43 -1.29
C ARG A 75 -7.54 6.10 -2.01
N SER A 76 -7.04 5.00 -1.47
CA SER A 76 -7.25 3.65 -2.01
C SER A 76 -8.74 3.30 -2.05
N VAL A 77 -9.45 3.53 -0.94
CA VAL A 77 -10.89 3.27 -0.84
C VAL A 77 -11.69 4.18 -1.78
N GLU A 78 -11.37 5.48 -1.86
CA GLU A 78 -12.00 6.40 -2.81
C GLU A 78 -11.86 5.96 -4.28
N LEU A 79 -10.74 5.33 -4.61
CA LEU A 79 -10.45 4.81 -5.95
C LEU A 79 -11.08 3.43 -6.22
N GLY A 80 -11.81 2.88 -5.25
CA GLY A 80 -12.57 1.64 -5.41
C GLY A 80 -11.83 0.37 -4.97
N TYR A 81 -10.87 0.46 -4.05
CA TYR A 81 -10.38 -0.74 -3.38
C TYR A 81 -11.54 -1.45 -2.66
N ASP A 82 -11.71 -2.75 -2.89
CA ASP A 82 -12.90 -3.51 -2.48
C ASP A 82 -12.60 -4.76 -1.65
N ASP A 83 -11.33 -5.19 -1.53
CA ASP A 83 -10.92 -6.32 -0.69
C ASP A 83 -10.80 -5.90 0.79
N PHE A 84 -11.95 -5.50 1.36
CA PHE A 84 -12.04 -5.00 2.74
C PHE A 84 -11.78 -6.08 3.78
N GLU A 85 -12.11 -7.34 3.47
CA GLU A 85 -11.80 -8.47 4.36
C GLU A 85 -10.29 -8.57 4.55
N PHE A 86 -9.51 -8.51 3.46
CA PHE A 86 -8.06 -8.50 3.53
C PHE A 86 -7.54 -7.26 4.28
N LEU A 87 -8.00 -6.06 3.92
CA LEU A 87 -7.57 -4.79 4.54
C LEU A 87 -7.76 -4.79 6.06
N LEU A 88 -8.89 -5.30 6.56
CA LEU A 88 -9.18 -5.37 7.99
C LEU A 88 -8.29 -6.39 8.72
N GLY A 89 -7.94 -7.46 8.02
CA GLY A 89 -7.06 -8.52 8.53
C GLY A 89 -5.57 -8.19 8.47
N ASP A 90 -5.16 -7.30 7.57
CA ASP A 90 -3.75 -7.06 7.25
C ASP A 90 -2.94 -6.60 8.48
N PRO A 91 -1.88 -7.35 8.87
CA PRO A 91 -1.01 -6.96 9.97
C PRO A 91 -0.20 -5.69 9.71
N ASP A 92 0.05 -5.31 8.46
CA ASP A 92 0.81 -4.09 8.12
C ASP A 92 0.08 -2.82 8.60
N LEU A 93 -1.25 -2.88 8.61
CA LEU A 93 -2.13 -1.80 9.05
C LEU A 93 -2.47 -1.88 10.55
N ALA A 94 -1.88 -2.82 11.31
CA ALA A 94 -2.19 -3.00 12.73
C ALA A 94 -1.98 -1.72 13.56
N SER A 95 -0.98 -0.91 13.20
CA SER A 95 -0.67 0.35 13.87
C SER A 95 -1.74 1.45 13.69
N LEU A 96 -2.66 1.27 12.73
CA LEU A 96 -3.72 2.22 12.41
C LEU A 96 -5.06 1.85 13.07
N ARG A 97 -5.23 0.63 13.58
CA ARG A 97 -6.54 0.11 14.05
C ARG A 97 -7.14 0.92 15.20
N ASP A 98 -6.30 1.58 15.99
CA ASP A 98 -6.74 2.44 17.09
C ASP A 98 -7.03 3.88 16.67
N GLU A 99 -6.65 4.26 15.45
CA GLU A 99 -6.86 5.60 14.93
C GLU A 99 -8.33 5.86 14.64
N VAL A 100 -8.80 7.04 15.06
CA VAL A 100 -10.20 7.46 14.86
C VAL A 100 -10.56 7.46 13.37
N ARG A 101 -9.63 7.91 12.51
CA ARG A 101 -9.79 7.92 11.05
C ARG A 101 -9.98 6.51 10.49
N PHE A 102 -9.13 5.55 10.88
CA PHE A 102 -9.26 4.17 10.45
C PHE A 102 -10.61 3.56 10.89
N ARG A 103 -10.98 3.73 12.16
CA ARG A 103 -12.27 3.25 12.67
C ARG A 103 -13.46 3.89 11.95
N GLY A 104 -13.33 5.16 11.57
CA GLY A 104 -14.30 5.86 10.73
C GLY A 104 -14.43 5.23 9.35
N LEU A 105 -13.30 4.98 8.69
CA LEU A 105 -13.23 4.31 7.39
C LEU A 105 -13.91 2.93 7.45
N VAL A 106 -13.55 2.09 8.43
CA VAL A 106 -14.16 0.76 8.61
C VAL A 106 -15.67 0.81 8.77
N ARG A 107 -16.20 1.78 9.54
CA ARG A 107 -17.65 1.93 9.71
C ARG A 107 -18.35 2.28 8.41
N LEU A 108 -17.76 3.13 7.57
CA LEU A 108 -18.33 3.45 6.25
C LEU A 108 -18.43 2.19 5.39
N LEU A 109 -17.39 1.35 5.42
CA LEU A 109 -17.31 0.12 4.64
C LEU A 109 -18.28 -0.98 5.12
N GLN A 110 -18.59 -1.03 6.42
CA GLN A 110 -19.54 -2.00 6.99
C GLN A 110 -21.02 -1.60 6.80
N VAL A 111 -21.28 -0.35 6.43
CA VAL A 111 -22.64 0.20 6.27
C VAL A 111 -23.15 0.12 4.82
N ASP A 112 -22.30 -0.26 3.86
CA ASP A 112 -22.68 -0.48 2.46
C ASP A 112 -22.85 -1.99 2.14
N PRO A 113 -24.00 -2.61 2.46
CA PRO A 113 -24.43 -3.80 1.75
C PRO A 113 -25.15 -3.33 0.47
N SER A 114 -24.44 -3.38 -0.66
CA SER A 114 -25.10 -3.40 -1.97
C SER A 114 -26.08 -4.57 -2.06
#